data_AF-A0A7S2VK98-F1
#
_entry.id   AF-A0A7S2VK98-F1
#
_cell.length_a   1.000
_cell.length_b   1.000
_cell.length_c   1.000
_cell.angle_alpha   90.00
_cell.angle_beta   90.00
_cell.angle_gamma   90.00
#
_symmetry.space_group_name_H-M   'P 1'
#
loop_
_entity.id
_entity.type
_entity.pdbx_description
1 polymer ?
#
loop_
_entity_poly.entity_id
_entity_poly.type
_entity_poly.pdbx_seq_one_letter_code
_entity_poly.pdbx_strand_id
1 'polypeptide(L)'
;VGGVGALVGAIAVGPRLGRWDESLAEEFEAHSIPFCVLGTFFLWFGWYGFNPGSTLTMHDKAAAYTAGLVAVNTTLSPCVAGLVVFALRATLVAPKKLDVGGFCN
;
A
#
# COMPACT_ATOMS: atom_id res chain seq x y z
N VAL A 1 -1.72 11.11 -9.91
CA VAL A 1 -2.80 12.12 -9.72
C VAL A 1 -3.34 12.09 -8.30
N GLY A 2 -3.86 10.96 -7.80
CA GLY A 2 -4.44 10.87 -6.43
C GLY A 2 -3.53 11.38 -5.32
N GLY A 3 -2.26 10.95 -5.26
CA GLY A 3 -1.32 11.38 -4.21
C GLY A 3 -1.00 12.87 -4.22
N VAL A 4 -0.76 13.47 -5.40
CA VAL A 4 -0.53 14.91 -5.53
C VAL A 4 -1.79 15.71 -5.17
N GLY A 5 -2.96 15.21 -5.57
CA GLY A 5 -4.24 15.81 -5.17
C GLY A 5 -4.45 15.79 -3.66
N ALA A 6 -4.12 14.68 -3.00
CA ALA A 6 -4.17 14.58 -1.54
C ALA A 6 -3.19 15.57 -0.86
N LEU A 7 -1.98 15.75 -1.39
CA LEU A 7 -1.00 16.70 -0.87
C LEU A 7 -1.49 18.15 -1.00
N VAL A 8 -1.95 18.55 -2.20
CA VAL A 8 -2.47 19.91 -2.43
C VAL A 8 -3.69 20.16 -1.54
N GLY A 9 -4.61 19.20 -1.43
CA GLY A 9 -5.75 19.28 -0.53
C GLY A 9 -5.34 19.43 0.94
N ALA A 10 -4.35 18.66 1.40
CA ALA A 10 -3.84 18.76 2.77
C ALA A 10 -3.20 20.13 3.06
N ILE A 11 -2.47 20.71 2.10
CA ILE A 11 -1.90 22.06 2.23
C ILE A 11 -3.00 23.12 2.28
N ALA A 12 -4.03 23.00 1.43
CA ALA A 12 -5.11 23.97 1.34
C ALA A 12 -6.02 23.97 2.58
N VAL A 13 -6.33 22.79 3.14
CA VAL A 13 -7.15 22.66 4.35
C VAL A 13 -6.36 22.97 5.62
N GLY A 14 -5.07 22.64 5.64
CA GLY A 14 -4.21 22.77 6.81
C GLY A 14 -4.33 21.59 7.79
N PRO A 15 -3.46 21.54 8.82
CA PRO A 15 -3.46 20.46 9.79
C PRO A 15 -4.67 20.51 10.73
N ARG A 16 -5.05 19.35 11.28
CA ARG A 16 -6.07 19.28 12.35
C ARG A 16 -5.60 20.07 13.58
N LEU A 17 -6.53 20.78 14.23
CA LEU A 17 -6.25 21.54 15.46
C LEU A 17 -5.65 20.62 16.55
N GLY A 18 -4.58 21.08 17.20
CA GLY A 18 -3.88 20.34 18.26
C GLY A 18 -3.12 19.09 17.79
N ARG A 19 -3.06 18.79 16.48
CA ARG A 19 -2.42 17.57 15.96
C ARG A 19 -0.90 17.54 16.19
N TRP A 20 -0.27 18.70 16.18
CA TRP A 20 1.18 18.83 16.27
C TRP A 20 1.64 19.36 17.63
N ASP A 21 0.79 19.27 18.65
CA ASP A 21 1.21 19.53 20.02
C ASP A 21 2.27 18.48 20.42
N GLU A 22 3.29 18.88 21.18
CA GLU A 22 4.47 18.06 21.48
C GLU A 22 4.11 16.69 22.10
N SER A 23 2.98 16.59 22.79
CA SER A 23 2.48 15.34 23.40
C SER A 23 1.94 14.32 22.40
N LEU A 24 1.57 14.72 21.18
CA LEU A 24 0.93 13.87 20.17
C LEU A 24 1.75 13.75 18.88
N ALA A 25 2.93 14.38 18.82
CA ALA A 25 3.74 14.51 17.61
C ALA A 25 4.18 13.16 17.02
N GLU A 26 4.35 12.12 17.84
CA GLU A 26 4.76 10.77 17.38
C GLU A 26 3.59 9.80 17.15
N GLU A 27 2.34 10.23 17.39
CA GLU A 27 1.18 9.33 17.41
C GLU A 27 0.51 9.22 16.02
N PHE A 28 1.12 8.42 15.14
CA PHE A 28 0.53 7.94 13.88
C PHE A 28 0.24 6.44 13.96
N GLU A 29 -0.49 6.04 14.99
CA GLU A 29 -0.93 4.65 15.13
C GLU A 29 -2.22 4.38 14.34
N ALA A 30 -2.31 3.18 13.78
CA ALA A 30 -3.51 2.75 13.08
C ALA A 30 -4.64 2.54 14.08
N HIS A 31 -5.80 3.16 13.84
CA HIS A 31 -6.98 2.98 14.68
C HIS A 31 -7.47 1.51 14.71
N SER A 32 -7.24 0.75 13.64
CA SER A 32 -7.55 -0.69 13.60
C SER A 32 -6.71 -1.44 12.58
N ILE A 33 -5.73 -2.20 13.07
CA ILE A 33 -4.87 -3.06 12.23
C ILE A 33 -5.68 -4.11 11.45
N PRO A 34 -6.69 -4.80 12.03
CA PRO A 34 -7.50 -5.76 11.28
C PRO A 34 -8.18 -5.14 10.04
N PHE A 35 -8.70 -3.91 10.15
CA PHE A 35 -9.30 -3.23 9.00
C PHE A 35 -8.27 -2.80 7.96
N CYS A 36 -7.05 -2.39 8.37
CA CYS A 36 -5.96 -2.12 7.44
C CYS A 36 -5.59 -3.37 6.63
N VAL A 37 -5.46 -4.52 7.30
CA VAL A 37 -5.17 -5.81 6.65
C VAL A 37 -6.29 -6.19 5.68
N LEU A 38 -7.56 -6.07 6.10
CA LEU A 38 -8.71 -6.35 5.24
C LEU A 38 -8.75 -5.44 4.00
N GLY A 39 -8.49 -4.14 4.18
CA GLY A 39 -8.39 -3.19 3.08
C GLY A 39 -7.27 -3.54 2.10
N THR A 40 -6.11 -3.96 2.62
CA THR A 40 -4.98 -4.41 1.81
C THR A 40 -5.35 -5.63 0.97
N PHE A 41 -6.07 -6.60 1.54
CA PHE A 41 -6.56 -7.77 0.79
C PHE A 41 -7.52 -7.38 -0.33
N PHE A 42 -8.47 -6.48 -0.08
CA PHE A 42 -9.39 -6.02 -1.12
C PHE A 42 -8.67 -5.23 -2.23
N LEU A 43 -7.72 -4.38 -1.86
CA LEU A 43 -6.89 -3.64 -2.82
C LEU A 43 -6.08 -4.61 -3.68
N TRP A 44 -5.37 -5.56 -3.06
CA TRP A 44 -4.56 -6.55 -3.79
C TRP A 44 -5.43 -7.39 -4.73
N PHE A 45 -6.57 -7.90 -4.25
CA PHE A 45 -7.52 -8.60 -5.09
C PHE A 45 -7.99 -7.75 -6.27
N GLY A 46 -8.41 -6.50 -6.02
CA GLY A 46 -8.81 -5.55 -7.06
C GLY A 46 -7.69 -5.25 -8.06
N TRP A 47 -6.44 -5.32 -7.63
CA TRP A 47 -5.27 -5.10 -8.47
C TRP A 47 -5.09 -6.16 -9.57
N TYR A 48 -5.65 -7.36 -9.41
CA TYR A 48 -5.74 -8.34 -10.51
C TYR A 48 -6.75 -7.92 -11.57
N GLY A 49 -7.76 -7.11 -11.26
CA GLY A 49 -8.57 -6.47 -12.30
C GLY A 49 -7.81 -5.33 -12.97
N PHE A 50 -7.09 -4.54 -12.17
CA PHE A 50 -6.42 -3.32 -12.61
C PHE A 50 -5.21 -3.59 -13.51
N ASN A 51 -4.28 -4.43 -13.08
CA ASN A 51 -3.01 -4.63 -13.79
C ASN A 51 -3.14 -5.54 -15.02
N PRO A 52 -3.43 -6.86 -14.89
CA PRO A 52 -3.50 -7.72 -16.07
C PRO A 52 -4.71 -7.38 -16.93
N GLY A 53 -5.79 -6.82 -16.38
CA GLY A 53 -6.92 -6.30 -17.18
C GLY A 53 -6.53 -5.12 -18.07
N SER A 54 -5.51 -4.33 -17.71
CA SER A 54 -4.99 -3.25 -18.56
C SER A 54 -4.28 -3.73 -19.83
N THR A 55 -4.09 -5.05 -19.99
CA THR A 55 -3.66 -5.61 -21.29
C THR A 55 -4.73 -5.51 -22.37
N LEU A 56 -6.01 -5.35 -21.99
CA LEU A 56 -7.17 -5.17 -22.86
C LEU A 56 -7.42 -6.30 -23.89
N THR A 57 -6.64 -7.38 -23.86
CA THR A 57 -6.80 -8.52 -24.76
C THR A 57 -6.31 -9.82 -24.10
N MET A 58 -7.08 -10.89 -24.30
CA MET A 58 -6.70 -12.26 -23.94
C MET A 58 -7.22 -13.27 -24.98
N HIS A 59 -7.48 -12.81 -26.21
CA HIS A 59 -8.15 -13.61 -27.24
C HIS A 59 -7.23 -14.62 -27.94
N ASP A 60 -5.91 -14.41 -27.87
CA ASP A 60 -4.91 -15.34 -28.39
C ASP A 60 -3.91 -15.75 -27.29
N LYS A 61 -3.09 -16.77 -27.61
CA LYS A 61 -2.12 -17.34 -26.68
C LYS A 61 -1.06 -16.33 -26.23
N ALA A 62 -0.63 -15.42 -27.10
CA ALA A 62 0.43 -14.46 -26.78
C ALA A 62 -0.11 -13.34 -25.88
N ALA A 63 -1.31 -12.86 -26.15
CA ALA A 63 -2.04 -11.89 -25.33
C ALA A 63 -2.34 -12.47 -23.92
N ALA A 64 -2.86 -13.69 -23.86
CA ALA A 64 -3.12 -14.38 -22.59
C ALA A 64 -1.83 -14.63 -21.79
N TYR A 65 -0.73 -14.99 -22.46
CA TYR A 65 0.57 -15.17 -21.81
C TYR A 65 1.07 -13.86 -21.18
N THR A 66 0.94 -12.74 -21.91
CA THR A 66 1.33 -11.42 -21.42
C THR A 66 0.52 -11.02 -20.18
N ALA A 67 -0.80 -11.18 -20.22
CA ALA A 67 -1.65 -10.88 -19.07
C ALA A 67 -1.34 -11.80 -17.86
N GLY A 68 -1.01 -13.07 -18.12
CA GLY A 68 -0.53 -14.00 -17.10
C GLY A 68 0.76 -13.54 -16.41
N LEU A 69 1.75 -13.07 -17.18
CA LEU A 69 2.98 -12.50 -16.62
C LEU A 69 2.71 -11.26 -15.77
N VAL A 70 1.80 -10.38 -16.22
CA VAL A 70 1.39 -9.19 -15.44
C VAL A 70 0.71 -9.61 -14.14
N ALA A 71 -0.12 -10.65 -14.15
CA ALA A 71 -0.76 -11.18 -12.94
C ALA A 71 0.28 -11.74 -11.95
N VAL A 72 1.30 -12.46 -12.43
CA VAL A 72 2.39 -12.97 -11.58
C VAL A 72 3.16 -11.80 -10.94
N ASN A 73 3.52 -10.78 -11.70
CA ASN A 73 4.19 -9.59 -11.17
C ASN A 73 3.32 -8.83 -10.17
N THR A 74 2.00 -8.81 -10.37
CA THR A 74 1.02 -8.20 -9.45
C THR A 74 0.98 -8.92 -8.09
N THR A 75 1.33 -10.20 -8.03
CA THR A 75 1.52 -10.92 -6.75
C THR A 75 2.91 -10.65 -6.16
N LEU A 76 3.95 -10.81 -6.96
CA LEU A 76 5.33 -10.80 -6.46
C LEU A 76 5.75 -9.42 -5.94
N SER A 77 5.35 -8.35 -6.62
CA SER A 77 5.71 -6.98 -6.23
C SER A 77 5.27 -6.62 -4.81
N PRO A 78 3.97 -6.69 -4.43
CA PRO A 78 3.53 -6.38 -3.08
C PRO A 78 4.05 -7.38 -2.03
N CYS A 79 4.21 -8.68 -2.36
CA CYS A 79 4.87 -9.64 -1.47
C CYS A 79 6.25 -9.17 -1.05
N VAL A 80 7.10 -8.82 -2.02
CA VAL A 80 8.48 -8.38 -1.77
C VAL A 80 8.49 -7.03 -1.07
N ALA A 81 7.67 -6.07 -1.51
CA ALA A 81 7.60 -4.74 -0.91
C ALA A 81 7.19 -4.80 0.58
N GLY A 82 6.11 -5.52 0.89
CA GLY A 82 5.64 -5.68 2.27
C GLY A 82 6.67 -6.36 3.16
N LEU A 83 7.31 -7.43 2.68
CA LEU A 83 8.38 -8.12 3.42
C LEU A 83 9.60 -7.23 3.65
N VAL A 84 9.98 -6.41 2.66
CA VAL A 84 11.08 -5.44 2.82
C VAL A 84 10.74 -4.42 3.90
N VAL A 85 9.57 -3.79 3.85
CA VAL A 85 9.18 -2.80 4.88
C VAL A 85 9.11 -3.45 6.26
N PHE A 86 8.53 -4.65 6.36
CA PHE A 86 8.47 -5.39 7.61
C PHE A 86 9.86 -5.70 8.16
N ALA A 87 10.78 -6.17 7.33
CA ALA A 87 12.16 -6.44 7.73
C ALA A 87 12.90 -5.17 8.15
N LEU A 88 12.74 -4.05 7.42
CA LEU A 88 13.33 -2.76 7.76
C LEU A 88 12.83 -2.26 9.12
N ARG A 89 11.52 -2.37 9.40
CA ARG A 89 10.91 -1.98 10.68
C ARG A 89 11.31 -2.91 11.83
N ALA A 90 11.53 -4.18 11.54
CA ALA A 90 11.99 -5.14 12.55
C ALA A 90 13.48 -4.94 12.93
N THR A 91 14.31 -4.46 12.02
CA THR A 91 15.78 -4.54 12.18
C THR A 91 16.51 -3.19 12.18
N LEU A 92 16.13 -2.25 11.32
CA LEU A 92 16.91 -1.05 11.02
C LEU A 92 16.25 0.25 11.48
N VAL A 93 14.92 0.35 11.38
CA VAL A 93 14.18 1.58 11.70
C VAL A 93 13.70 1.54 13.14
N ALA A 94 14.12 2.51 13.95
CA ALA A 94 13.61 2.69 15.31
C ALA A 94 12.20 3.31 15.31
N PRO A 95 11.33 2.95 16.26
CA PRO A 95 11.46 1.84 17.20
C PRO A 95 11.36 0.50 16.48
N LYS A 96 12.27 -0.43 16.78
CA LYS A 96 12.31 -1.76 16.15
C LYS A 96 11.09 -2.55 16.60
N LYS A 97 10.21 -2.87 15.66
CA LYS A 97 8.98 -3.61 15.94
C LYS A 97 8.52 -4.43 14.76
N LEU A 98 7.82 -5.52 15.04
CA LEU A 98 7.14 -6.32 14.03
C LEU A 98 5.87 -5.57 13.60
N ASP A 99 6.04 -4.68 12.62
CA ASP A 99 5.04 -3.70 12.22
C ASP A 99 4.11 -4.23 11.13
N VAL A 100 2.97 -4.80 11.54
CA VAL A 100 1.94 -5.28 10.60
C VAL A 100 1.34 -4.12 9.81
N GLY A 101 1.19 -2.94 10.42
CA GLY A 101 0.71 -1.75 9.72
C GLY A 101 1.68 -1.32 8.61
N GLY A 102 2.98 -1.36 8.91
CA GLY A 102 4.03 -1.11 7.93
C GLY A 102 4.08 -2.13 6.80
N PHE A 103 3.80 -3.42 7.06
CA PHE A 103 3.70 -4.44 6.01
C PHE A 103 2.55 -4.16 5.01
N CYS A 104 1.48 -3.53 5.47
CA CYS A 104 0.29 -3.21 4.68
C CYS A 104 0.33 -1.85 3.94
N ASN A 105 1.42 -1.10 4.07
CA ASN A 105 1.56 0.28 3.56
C ASN A 105 2.41 0.32 2.28
#